data_AF-A0A8J8JXL3-F1
#
_entry.id   AF-A0A8J8JXL3-F1
#
_cell.length_a   1.000
_cell.length_b   1.000
_cell.length_c   1.000
_cell.angle_alpha   90.00
_cell.angle_beta   90.00
_cell.angle_gamma   90.00
#
_symmetry.space_group_name_H-M   'P 1'
#
loop_
_entity.id
_entity.type
_entity.pdbx_description
1 polymer ?
#
loop_
_entity_poly.entity_id
_entity_poly.type
_entity_poly.pdbx_seq_one_letter_code
_entity_poly.pdbx_strand_id
1 'polypeptide(L)'
;MLIAQRKTQFIINVLIIISLFGVSFELLMFFKSGGAFRFDSLGANYINLYSGYVRGESTVNVSYLAKIFFSTVSGLSLFFASFYFSGLTRRQKTIYIFVIVTSLLISVVGSGKQKYLGDLMVAFLIYFAFLKARRRIKSSLSRVLLFSVAGVLTVFVFMGILGQRYEAAGISVANINELAHPLMYWDTESIFFDLFGDESGFSLAVFLGYFTNGLYGLSLGLNLPFEWTYFVGNSYSLTRIVEIILDEPRVIADLTYPARVGEVYGWSASKWHSLYAWMASDVTFYGVVVIAGFFGFLYGRLWIMSINSTRLASGPLFAMLTLGLTFSLANNQLMHGLSSILGLMFLALLMLTIKPVKEKLRG
;
A
#
# COMPACT_ATOMS: atom_id res chain seq x y z
N MET A 1 21.40 19.05 -18.40
CA MET A 1 20.17 18.28 -18.72
C MET A 1 20.47 16.82 -19.08
N LEU A 2 21.33 16.57 -20.08
CA LEU A 2 21.65 15.21 -20.56
C LEU A 2 22.17 14.24 -19.49
N ILE A 3 23.05 14.69 -18.57
CA ILE A 3 23.60 13.81 -17.51
C ILE A 3 22.52 13.37 -16.52
N ALA A 4 21.65 14.29 -16.08
CA ALA A 4 20.56 13.96 -15.16
C ALA A 4 19.54 13.01 -15.82
N GLN A 5 19.25 13.23 -17.11
CA GLN A 5 18.42 12.33 -17.91
C GLN A 5 19.05 10.94 -18.05
N ARG A 6 20.37 10.85 -18.31
CA ARG A 6 21.09 9.56 -18.36
C ARG A 6 21.04 8.81 -17.03
N LYS A 7 21.28 9.48 -15.90
CA LYS A 7 21.19 8.85 -14.57
C LYS A 7 19.78 8.35 -14.25
N THR A 8 18.78 9.18 -14.55
CA THR A 8 17.35 8.82 -14.41
C THR A 8 17.05 7.56 -15.23
N GLN A 9 17.48 7.56 -16.49
CA GLN A 9 17.23 6.46 -17.41
C GLN A 9 17.95 5.18 -17.00
N PHE A 10 19.17 5.29 -16.47
CA PHE A 10 19.92 4.17 -15.93
C PHE A 10 19.18 3.52 -14.75
N ILE A 11 18.75 4.32 -13.76
CA ILE A 11 18.02 3.81 -12.59
C ILE A 11 16.72 3.12 -13.02
N ILE A 12 15.94 3.75 -13.90
CA ILE A 12 14.70 3.17 -14.43
C ILE A 12 14.98 1.84 -15.15
N ASN A 13 16.03 1.77 -15.99
CA ASN A 13 16.41 0.54 -16.68
C ASN A 13 16.74 -0.59 -15.70
N VAL A 14 17.56 -0.30 -14.70
CA VAL A 14 17.96 -1.28 -13.68
C VAL A 14 16.72 -1.78 -12.93
N LEU A 15 15.86 -0.88 -12.46
CA LEU A 15 14.63 -1.24 -11.75
C LEU A 15 13.70 -2.10 -12.60
N ILE A 16 13.43 -1.71 -13.85
CA ILE A 16 12.54 -2.45 -14.76
C ILE A 16 13.11 -3.85 -15.06
N ILE A 17 14.42 -3.97 -15.31
CA ILE A 17 15.04 -5.26 -15.64
C ILE A 17 15.02 -6.21 -14.44
N ILE A 18 15.36 -5.74 -13.24
CA ILE A 18 15.30 -6.56 -12.03
C ILE A 18 13.86 -6.94 -11.70
N SER A 19 12.90 -6.02 -11.88
CA SER A 19 11.47 -6.32 -11.70
C SER A 19 10.98 -7.37 -12.70
N LEU A 20 11.43 -7.30 -13.96
CA LEU A 20 11.13 -8.30 -14.98
C LEU A 20 11.63 -9.68 -14.57
N PHE A 21 12.86 -9.76 -14.06
CA PHE A 21 13.39 -11.03 -13.56
C PHE A 21 12.56 -11.56 -12.38
N GLY A 22 12.29 -10.72 -11.37
CA GLY A 22 11.50 -11.08 -10.20
C GLY A 22 10.10 -11.59 -10.56
N VAL A 23 9.36 -10.85 -11.38
CA VAL A 23 7.99 -11.24 -11.76
C VAL A 23 7.96 -12.48 -12.67
N SER A 24 8.98 -12.67 -13.52
CA SER A 24 9.07 -13.86 -14.38
C SER A 24 9.36 -15.11 -13.53
N PHE A 25 10.20 -14.96 -12.51
CA PHE A 25 10.45 -16.02 -11.54
C PHE A 25 9.20 -16.34 -10.72
N GLU A 26 8.48 -15.33 -10.21
CA GLU A 26 7.22 -15.53 -9.50
C GLU A 26 6.17 -16.23 -10.38
N LEU A 27 6.07 -15.85 -11.67
CA LEU A 27 5.17 -16.48 -12.63
C LEU A 27 5.51 -17.96 -12.86
N LEU A 28 6.80 -18.28 -13.02
CA LEU A 28 7.28 -19.66 -13.15
C LEU A 28 6.91 -20.48 -11.91
N MET A 29 7.17 -19.93 -10.72
CA MET A 29 6.87 -20.59 -9.45
C MET A 29 5.37 -20.79 -9.25
N PHE A 30 4.55 -19.81 -9.64
CA PHE A 30 3.10 -19.90 -9.62
C PHE A 30 2.60 -21.10 -10.44
N PHE A 31 3.03 -21.23 -11.70
CA PHE A 31 2.64 -22.37 -12.53
C PHE A 31 3.22 -23.70 -12.04
N LYS A 32 4.47 -23.72 -11.56
CA LYS A 32 5.09 -24.93 -11.00
C LYS A 32 4.33 -25.46 -9.77
N SER A 33 3.73 -24.56 -8.98
CA SER A 33 2.89 -24.92 -7.84
C SER A 33 1.46 -25.36 -8.23
N GLY A 34 1.14 -25.47 -9.53
CA GLY A 34 -0.21 -25.78 -10.01
C GLY A 34 -1.16 -24.59 -10.01
N GLY A 35 -0.64 -23.36 -9.88
CA GLY A 35 -1.44 -22.15 -9.90
C GLY A 35 -2.13 -21.95 -11.25
N ALA A 36 -3.41 -21.54 -11.20
CA ALA A 36 -4.21 -21.22 -12.38
C ALA A 36 -4.91 -19.87 -12.19
N PHE A 37 -5.05 -19.11 -13.28
CA PHE A 37 -5.76 -17.83 -13.26
C PHE A 37 -7.27 -18.06 -13.41
N ARG A 38 -7.96 -18.13 -12.27
CA ARG A 38 -9.39 -18.43 -12.16
C ARG A 38 -10.11 -17.30 -11.41
N PHE A 39 -11.02 -16.61 -12.09
CA PHE A 39 -11.77 -15.47 -11.54
C PHE A 39 -12.92 -15.89 -10.60
N ASP A 40 -13.33 -17.15 -10.69
CA ASP A 40 -14.34 -17.79 -9.85
C ASP A 40 -13.76 -18.33 -8.52
N SER A 41 -12.43 -18.36 -8.37
CA SER A 41 -11.77 -18.92 -7.20
C SER A 41 -10.95 -17.89 -6.40
N LEU A 42 -11.18 -16.59 -6.59
CA LEU A 42 -10.35 -15.54 -5.96
C LEU A 42 -10.46 -15.58 -4.44
N GLY A 43 -11.68 -15.78 -3.93
CA GLY A 43 -11.94 -15.95 -2.51
C GLY A 43 -11.22 -17.16 -1.93
N ALA A 44 -11.44 -18.33 -2.52
CA ALA A 44 -10.79 -19.58 -2.09
C ALA A 44 -9.26 -19.51 -2.15
N ASN A 45 -8.70 -18.91 -3.21
CA ASN A 45 -7.26 -18.69 -3.35
C ASN A 45 -6.72 -17.85 -2.20
N TYR A 46 -7.45 -16.80 -1.79
CA TYR A 46 -7.08 -15.98 -0.64
C TYR A 46 -7.10 -16.79 0.66
N ILE A 47 -8.17 -17.53 0.93
CA ILE A 47 -8.28 -18.33 2.17
C ILE A 47 -7.18 -19.40 2.24
N ASN A 48 -6.96 -20.13 1.15
CA ASN A 48 -5.91 -21.14 1.06
C ASN A 48 -4.51 -20.56 1.30
N LEU A 49 -4.24 -19.36 0.79
CA LEU A 49 -2.96 -18.68 0.98
C LEU A 49 -2.68 -18.34 2.46
N TYR A 50 -3.73 -18.08 3.24
CA TYR A 50 -3.63 -17.73 4.65
C TYR A 50 -3.91 -18.92 5.59
N SER A 51 -4.24 -20.09 5.04
CA SER A 51 -4.44 -21.30 5.83
C SER A 51 -3.14 -21.69 6.54
N GLY A 52 -3.18 -21.77 7.87
CA GLY A 52 -2.00 -22.03 8.71
C GLY A 52 -0.99 -20.89 8.78
N TYR A 53 -1.27 -19.71 8.21
CA TYR A 53 -0.39 -18.55 8.32
C TYR A 53 -0.51 -17.92 9.71
N VAL A 54 0.53 -18.07 10.52
CA VAL A 54 0.66 -17.34 11.78
C VAL A 54 1.52 -16.09 11.56
N ARG A 55 0.96 -14.93 11.88
CA ARG A 55 1.64 -13.65 11.69
C ARG A 55 2.84 -13.55 12.63
N GLY A 56 4.03 -13.28 12.07
CA GLY A 56 5.26 -13.08 12.85
C GLY A 56 6.16 -14.32 12.98
N GLU A 57 5.68 -15.48 12.56
CA GLU A 57 6.40 -16.77 12.62
C GLU A 57 7.11 -17.15 11.30
N SER A 58 7.18 -16.23 10.35
CA SER A 58 7.89 -16.49 9.09
C SER A 58 9.39 -16.66 9.34
N THR A 59 9.94 -17.81 8.94
CA THR A 59 11.38 -18.05 9.02
C THR A 59 12.12 -17.15 8.04
N VAL A 60 13.17 -16.48 8.54
CA VAL A 60 14.03 -15.62 7.73
C VAL A 60 14.98 -16.51 6.93
N ASN A 61 14.55 -16.90 5.74
CA ASN A 61 15.34 -17.70 4.80
C ASN A 61 15.67 -16.92 3.51
N VAL A 62 16.51 -17.49 2.66
CA VAL A 62 16.94 -16.85 1.39
C VAL A 62 15.74 -16.50 0.50
N SER A 63 14.72 -17.36 0.43
CA SER A 63 13.51 -17.11 -0.36
C SER A 63 12.71 -15.93 0.19
N TYR A 64 12.61 -15.79 1.51
CA TYR A 64 11.98 -14.66 2.17
C TYR A 64 12.71 -13.34 1.86
N LEU A 65 14.04 -13.32 1.99
CA LEU A 65 14.87 -12.16 1.67
C LEU A 65 14.79 -11.79 0.18
N ALA A 66 14.83 -12.78 -0.71
CA ALA A 66 14.66 -12.57 -2.14
C ALA A 66 13.28 -11.96 -2.46
N LYS A 67 12.22 -12.44 -1.82
CA LYS A 67 10.87 -11.90 -1.98
C LYS A 67 10.79 -10.44 -1.52
N ILE A 68 11.39 -10.09 -0.39
CA ILE A 68 11.47 -8.69 0.07
C ILE A 68 12.22 -7.84 -0.95
N PHE A 69 13.37 -8.31 -1.43
CA PHE A 69 14.17 -7.59 -2.42
C PHE A 69 13.39 -7.35 -3.71
N PHE A 70 12.83 -8.39 -4.33
CA PHE A 70 12.06 -8.26 -5.57
C PHE A 70 10.80 -7.40 -5.37
N SER A 71 10.10 -7.55 -4.25
CA SER A 71 8.96 -6.69 -3.92
C SER A 71 9.37 -5.22 -3.79
N THR A 72 10.52 -4.93 -3.16
CA THR A 72 11.06 -3.58 -3.02
C THR A 72 11.38 -2.98 -4.38
N VAL A 73 12.09 -3.73 -5.23
CA VAL A 73 12.50 -3.25 -6.55
C VAL A 73 11.30 -3.06 -7.47
N SER A 74 10.32 -3.97 -7.44
CA SER A 74 9.07 -3.83 -8.19
C SER A 74 8.25 -2.63 -7.73
N GLY A 75 8.17 -2.37 -6.42
CA GLY A 75 7.53 -1.17 -5.87
C GLY A 75 8.23 0.12 -6.31
N LEU A 76 9.56 0.17 -6.26
CA LEU A 76 10.34 1.29 -6.78
C LEU A 76 10.13 1.48 -8.29
N SER A 77 10.14 0.38 -9.06
CA SER A 77 9.87 0.39 -10.50
C SER A 77 8.48 0.95 -10.80
N LEU A 78 7.46 0.57 -10.04
CA LEU A 78 6.10 1.13 -10.14
C LEU A 78 6.14 2.66 -10.04
N PHE A 79 6.71 3.22 -8.96
CA PHE A 79 6.72 4.68 -8.78
C PHE A 79 7.61 5.42 -9.78
N PHE A 80 8.82 4.91 -10.07
CA PHE A 80 9.73 5.54 -11.03
C PHE A 80 9.19 5.49 -12.46
N ALA A 81 8.81 4.31 -12.96
CA ALA A 81 8.37 4.14 -14.33
C ALA A 81 6.99 4.78 -14.56
N SER A 82 6.07 4.75 -13.59
CA SER A 82 4.82 5.53 -13.67
C SER A 82 5.12 7.02 -13.78
N PHE A 83 5.90 7.58 -12.86
CA PHE A 83 6.15 9.02 -12.84
C PHE A 83 6.86 9.51 -14.11
N TYR A 84 7.82 8.74 -14.63
CA TYR A 84 8.59 9.06 -15.84
C TYR A 84 8.04 8.40 -17.11
N PHE A 85 6.80 7.89 -17.11
CA PHE A 85 6.27 7.05 -18.17
C PHE A 85 6.34 7.69 -19.57
N SER A 86 6.13 9.00 -19.68
CA SER A 86 6.21 9.70 -20.97
C SER A 86 7.61 9.71 -21.58
N GLY A 87 8.65 9.63 -20.76
CA GLY A 87 10.06 9.61 -21.19
C GLY A 87 10.60 8.22 -21.50
N LEU A 88 9.83 7.16 -21.23
CA LEU A 88 10.24 5.79 -21.51
C LEU A 88 10.22 5.47 -23.01
N THR A 89 11.21 4.70 -23.46
CA THR A 89 11.24 4.10 -24.79
C THR A 89 10.10 3.08 -24.95
N ARG A 90 9.72 2.74 -26.19
CA ARG A 90 8.68 1.73 -26.45
C ARG A 90 8.98 0.39 -25.78
N ARG A 91 10.23 -0.09 -25.87
CA ARG A 91 10.69 -1.32 -25.22
C ARG A 91 10.50 -1.28 -23.71
N GLN A 92 10.91 -0.19 -23.05
CA GLN A 92 10.73 -0.04 -21.61
C GLN A 92 9.25 -0.01 -21.21
N LYS A 93 8.40 0.66 -21.98
CA LYS A 93 6.95 0.68 -21.74
C LYS A 93 6.37 -0.73 -21.83
N THR A 94 6.72 -1.50 -22.85
CA THR A 94 6.26 -2.88 -23.01
C THR A 94 6.70 -3.75 -21.83
N ILE A 95 7.98 -3.70 -21.44
CA ILE A 95 8.49 -4.49 -20.30
C ILE A 95 7.79 -4.06 -19.00
N TYR A 96 7.65 -2.75 -18.78
CA TYR A 96 7.00 -2.24 -17.58
C TYR A 96 5.52 -2.64 -17.49
N ILE A 97 4.79 -2.55 -18.60
CA ILE A 97 3.40 -3.01 -18.68
C ILE A 97 3.33 -4.51 -18.42
N PHE A 98 4.23 -5.31 -19.00
CA PHE A 98 4.32 -6.74 -18.70
C PHE A 98 4.54 -6.98 -17.20
N VAL A 99 5.48 -6.26 -16.56
CA VAL A 99 5.74 -6.38 -15.13
C VAL A 99 4.49 -6.09 -14.30
N ILE A 100 3.78 -5.00 -14.58
CA ILE A 100 2.54 -4.65 -13.87
C ILE A 100 1.48 -5.72 -14.08
N VAL A 101 1.18 -6.05 -15.33
CA VAL A 101 0.08 -6.97 -15.68
C VAL A 101 0.34 -8.34 -15.06
N THR A 102 1.54 -8.88 -15.19
CA THR A 102 1.90 -10.16 -14.59
C THR A 102 1.83 -10.11 -13.06
N SER A 103 2.31 -9.03 -12.43
CA SER A 103 2.23 -8.87 -10.97
C SER A 103 0.77 -8.82 -10.48
N LEU A 104 -0.12 -8.13 -11.21
CA LEU A 104 -1.55 -8.09 -10.92
C LEU A 104 -2.22 -9.44 -11.14
N LEU A 105 -1.89 -10.15 -12.23
CA LEU A 105 -2.46 -11.48 -12.47
C LEU A 105 -2.08 -12.45 -11.34
N ILE A 106 -0.82 -12.49 -10.93
CA ILE A 106 -0.38 -13.34 -9.81
C ILE A 106 -1.03 -12.90 -8.50
N SER A 107 -0.98 -11.59 -8.18
CA SER A 107 -1.42 -11.10 -6.87
C SER A 107 -2.94 -11.06 -6.75
N VAL A 108 -3.65 -10.51 -7.72
CA VAL A 108 -5.10 -10.34 -7.69
C VAL A 108 -5.79 -11.64 -8.07
N VAL A 109 -5.46 -12.21 -9.24
CA VAL A 109 -6.16 -13.41 -9.75
C VAL A 109 -5.64 -14.68 -9.08
N GLY A 110 -4.32 -14.84 -9.03
CA GLY A 110 -3.69 -16.03 -8.45
C GLY A 110 -3.83 -16.13 -6.93
N SER A 111 -3.85 -15.01 -6.22
CA SER A 111 -3.79 -15.00 -4.75
C SER A 111 -4.97 -14.29 -4.05
N GLY A 112 -5.88 -13.68 -4.81
CA GLY A 112 -7.04 -12.94 -4.27
C GLY A 112 -6.68 -11.62 -3.56
N LYS A 113 -5.42 -11.16 -3.64
CA LYS A 113 -4.95 -9.94 -2.95
C LYS A 113 -5.25 -8.69 -3.75
N GLN A 114 -6.01 -7.78 -3.15
CA GLN A 114 -6.42 -6.53 -3.79
C GLN A 114 -5.48 -5.35 -3.56
N LYS A 115 -4.57 -5.43 -2.58
CA LYS A 115 -3.65 -4.35 -2.21
C LYS A 115 -2.91 -3.76 -3.43
N TYR A 116 -2.38 -4.63 -4.29
CA TYR A 116 -1.58 -4.22 -5.46
C TYR A 116 -2.39 -3.48 -6.51
N LEU A 117 -3.68 -3.79 -6.63
CA LEU A 117 -4.59 -3.03 -7.49
C LEU A 117 -4.74 -1.59 -6.95
N GLY A 118 -4.88 -1.44 -5.64
CA GLY A 118 -4.97 -0.14 -4.98
C GLY A 118 -3.68 0.68 -5.12
N ASP A 119 -2.53 0.06 -4.88
CA ASP A 119 -1.22 0.69 -5.06
C ASP A 119 -1.04 1.20 -6.51
N LEU A 120 -1.46 0.40 -7.51
CA LEU A 120 -1.42 0.76 -8.93
C LEU A 120 -2.33 1.94 -9.26
N MET A 121 -3.58 1.92 -8.78
CA MET A 121 -4.52 3.01 -8.99
C MET A 121 -3.94 4.33 -8.48
N VAL A 122 -3.41 4.33 -7.27
CA VAL A 122 -2.82 5.54 -6.67
C VAL A 122 -1.61 6.01 -7.49
N ALA A 123 -0.71 5.11 -7.88
CA ALA A 123 0.46 5.46 -8.70
C ALA A 123 0.05 6.12 -10.04
N PHE A 124 -0.96 5.60 -10.72
CA PHE A 124 -1.46 6.16 -11.98
C PHE A 124 -2.25 7.45 -11.80
N LEU A 125 -3.11 7.56 -10.77
CA LEU A 125 -3.83 8.79 -10.45
C LEU A 125 -2.85 9.94 -10.23
N ILE A 126 -1.76 9.68 -9.50
CA ILE A 126 -0.70 10.64 -9.26
C ILE A 126 0.02 11.00 -10.56
N TYR A 127 0.38 10.02 -11.39
CA TYR A 127 0.96 10.27 -12.70
C TYR A 127 0.07 11.19 -13.55
N PHE A 128 -1.23 10.93 -13.63
CA PHE A 128 -2.18 11.75 -14.38
C PHE A 128 -2.32 13.16 -13.80
N ALA A 129 -2.38 13.30 -12.47
CA ALA A 129 -2.39 14.58 -11.80
C ALA A 129 -1.15 15.41 -12.15
N PHE A 130 0.03 14.80 -12.17
CA PHE A 130 1.28 15.47 -12.57
C PHE A 130 1.34 15.83 -14.04
N LEU A 131 0.91 14.93 -14.94
CA LEU A 131 0.82 15.24 -16.36
C LEU A 131 -0.04 16.48 -16.59
N LYS A 132 -1.19 16.54 -15.93
CA LYS A 132 -2.11 17.67 -16.01
C LYS A 132 -1.46 18.95 -15.46
N ALA A 133 -0.85 18.88 -14.28
CA ALA A 133 -0.19 20.02 -13.64
C ALA A 133 0.96 20.58 -14.49
N ARG A 134 1.84 19.72 -15.03
CA ARG A 134 3.02 20.14 -15.80
C ARG A 134 2.67 20.67 -17.19
N ARG A 135 1.77 19.97 -17.90
CA ARG A 135 1.45 20.31 -19.30
C ARG A 135 0.30 21.32 -19.42
N ARG A 136 -0.25 21.79 -18.28
CA ARG A 136 -1.44 22.64 -18.22
C ARG A 136 -2.58 22.13 -19.10
N ILE A 137 -2.71 20.80 -19.20
CA ILE A 137 -3.69 20.16 -20.07
C ILE A 137 -5.07 20.50 -19.53
N LYS A 138 -5.88 21.21 -20.34
CA LYS A 138 -7.30 21.36 -20.06
C LYS A 138 -7.94 19.96 -20.10
N SER A 139 -8.62 19.56 -19.03
CA SER A 139 -9.40 18.33 -19.01
C SER A 139 -10.67 18.54 -19.83
N SER A 140 -10.88 17.73 -20.87
CA SER A 140 -12.18 17.68 -21.53
C SER A 140 -13.15 16.87 -20.65
N LEU A 141 -14.43 17.24 -20.67
CA LEU A 141 -15.48 16.54 -19.91
C LEU A 141 -15.47 15.04 -20.18
N SER A 142 -15.30 14.62 -21.43
CA SER A 142 -15.24 13.20 -21.82
C SER A 142 -14.10 12.43 -21.14
N ARG A 143 -12.94 13.07 -20.91
CA ARG A 143 -11.83 12.44 -20.18
C ARG A 143 -12.13 12.32 -18.69
N VAL A 144 -12.71 13.35 -18.09
CA VAL A 144 -13.15 13.30 -16.69
C VAL A 144 -14.16 12.16 -16.51
N LEU A 145 -15.19 12.12 -17.37
CA LEU A 145 -16.21 11.07 -17.33
C LEU A 145 -15.59 9.68 -17.51
N LEU A 146 -14.67 9.49 -18.47
CA LEU A 146 -13.97 8.23 -18.67
C LEU A 146 -13.22 7.78 -17.41
N PHE A 147 -12.47 8.68 -16.77
CA PHE A 147 -11.75 8.36 -15.53
C PHE A 147 -12.69 8.09 -14.36
N SER A 148 -13.81 8.82 -14.26
CA SER A 148 -14.84 8.56 -13.26
C SER A 148 -15.47 7.19 -13.45
N VAL A 149 -15.86 6.83 -14.67
CA VAL A 149 -16.40 5.51 -15.01
C VAL A 149 -15.37 4.42 -14.71
N ALA A 150 -14.12 4.60 -15.11
CA ALA A 150 -13.05 3.66 -14.78
C ALA A 150 -12.83 3.51 -13.26
N GLY A 151 -12.91 4.61 -12.51
CA GLY A 151 -12.83 4.59 -11.05
C GLY A 151 -13.98 3.79 -10.41
N VAL A 152 -15.22 4.06 -10.84
CA VAL A 152 -16.42 3.33 -10.40
C VAL A 152 -16.32 1.85 -10.74
N LEU A 153 -15.96 1.49 -11.98
CA LEU A 153 -15.75 0.10 -12.38
C LEU A 153 -14.69 -0.58 -11.52
N THR A 154 -13.62 0.14 -11.16
CA THR A 154 -12.59 -0.42 -10.28
C THR A 154 -13.15 -0.70 -8.89
N VAL A 155 -13.95 0.20 -8.32
CA VAL A 155 -14.63 -0.04 -7.03
C VAL A 155 -15.52 -1.28 -7.11
N PHE A 156 -16.30 -1.47 -8.18
CA PHE A 156 -17.09 -2.69 -8.38
C PHE A 156 -16.23 -3.96 -8.46
N VAL A 157 -15.07 -3.91 -9.13
CA VAL A 157 -14.12 -5.03 -9.14
C VAL A 157 -13.60 -5.32 -7.73
N PHE A 158 -13.25 -4.28 -6.95
CA PHE A 158 -12.85 -4.45 -5.55
C PHE A 158 -13.95 -5.13 -4.72
N MET A 159 -15.19 -4.63 -4.85
CA MET A 159 -16.35 -5.20 -4.16
C MET A 159 -16.57 -6.66 -4.53
N GLY A 160 -16.54 -7.01 -5.82
CA GLY A 160 -16.73 -8.40 -6.26
C GLY A 160 -15.65 -9.35 -5.71
N ILE A 161 -14.39 -8.93 -5.71
CA ILE A 161 -13.31 -9.74 -5.12
C ILE A 161 -13.48 -9.83 -3.59
N LEU A 162 -13.98 -8.78 -2.92
CA LEU A 162 -14.23 -8.80 -1.47
C LEU A 162 -15.39 -9.73 -1.12
N GLY A 163 -16.49 -9.66 -1.85
CA GLY A 163 -17.64 -10.54 -1.72
C GLY A 163 -17.20 -12.00 -1.76
N GLN A 164 -16.48 -12.40 -2.82
CA GLN A 164 -15.95 -13.76 -2.94
C GLN A 164 -15.06 -14.18 -1.76
N ARG A 165 -14.24 -13.26 -1.22
CA ARG A 165 -13.36 -13.57 -0.07
C ARG A 165 -14.13 -13.83 1.21
N TYR A 166 -15.16 -13.04 1.47
CA TYR A 166 -15.99 -13.20 2.66
C TYR A 166 -16.91 -14.41 2.53
N GLU A 167 -17.50 -14.62 1.35
CA GLU A 167 -18.28 -15.82 1.03
C GLU A 167 -17.46 -17.10 1.21
N ALA A 168 -16.23 -17.14 0.67
CA ALA A 168 -15.31 -18.27 0.84
C ALA A 168 -14.87 -18.49 2.31
N ALA A 169 -14.97 -17.46 3.15
CA ALA A 169 -14.73 -17.55 4.59
C ALA A 169 -16.01 -17.94 5.38
N GLY A 170 -17.16 -18.09 4.73
CA GLY A 170 -18.46 -18.30 5.37
C GLY A 170 -19.00 -17.06 6.09
N ILE A 171 -18.44 -15.88 5.83
CA ILE A 171 -18.81 -14.63 6.50
C ILE A 171 -19.86 -13.90 5.66
N SER A 172 -20.97 -13.56 6.30
CA SER A 172 -22.08 -12.81 5.74
C SER A 172 -22.46 -11.65 6.66
N VAL A 173 -23.49 -10.90 6.27
CA VAL A 173 -24.06 -9.83 7.10
C VAL A 173 -24.60 -10.36 8.44
N ALA A 174 -25.12 -11.60 8.46
CA ALA A 174 -25.79 -12.18 9.62
C ALA A 174 -24.83 -12.69 10.71
N ASN A 175 -23.57 -12.99 10.37
CA ASN A 175 -22.61 -13.64 11.27
C ASN A 175 -21.26 -12.93 11.35
N ILE A 176 -21.14 -11.69 10.87
CA ILE A 176 -19.86 -10.98 10.85
C ILE A 176 -19.28 -10.76 12.25
N ASN A 177 -20.15 -10.51 13.24
CA ASN A 177 -19.75 -10.33 14.62
C ASN A 177 -19.15 -11.62 15.22
N GLU A 178 -19.66 -12.78 14.79
CA GLU A 178 -19.19 -14.08 15.24
C GLU A 178 -17.91 -14.52 14.51
N LEU A 179 -17.91 -14.44 13.18
CA LEU A 179 -16.83 -15.00 12.36
C LEU A 179 -15.71 -14.01 12.05
N ALA A 180 -15.99 -12.70 11.98
CA ALA A 180 -14.97 -11.70 11.68
C ALA A 180 -14.48 -10.98 12.93
N HIS A 181 -15.38 -10.43 13.76
CA HIS A 181 -15.03 -9.80 15.05
C HIS A 181 -16.26 -9.39 15.88
N PRO A 182 -16.30 -9.64 17.20
CA PRO A 182 -17.44 -9.26 18.07
C PRO A 182 -17.73 -7.76 18.20
N LEU A 183 -16.92 -6.91 17.58
CA LEU A 183 -17.09 -5.44 17.60
C LEU A 183 -17.46 -4.89 16.22
N MET A 184 -17.66 -5.76 15.23
CA MET A 184 -18.08 -5.37 13.89
C MET A 184 -19.57 -5.64 13.72
N TYR A 185 -20.29 -4.59 13.34
CA TYR A 185 -21.73 -4.61 13.09
C TYR A 185 -22.03 -3.78 11.85
N TRP A 186 -23.10 -4.13 11.14
CA TRP A 186 -23.58 -3.38 9.99
C TRP A 186 -25.02 -2.94 10.23
N ASP A 187 -25.31 -1.74 9.75
CA ASP A 187 -26.68 -1.24 9.68
C ASP A 187 -27.33 -1.75 8.39
N THR A 188 -28.09 -2.84 8.52
CA THR A 188 -28.82 -3.48 7.42
C THR A 188 -30.06 -2.69 6.99
N GLU A 189 -30.50 -1.72 7.79
CA GLU A 189 -31.60 -0.80 7.45
C GLU A 189 -31.09 0.43 6.70
N SER A 190 -29.79 0.50 6.39
CA SER A 190 -29.23 1.60 5.63
C SER A 190 -29.63 1.56 4.16
N ILE A 191 -29.73 2.75 3.56
CA ILE A 191 -30.07 2.94 2.13
C ILE A 191 -29.22 2.10 1.16
N PHE A 192 -28.00 1.71 1.56
CA PHE A 192 -27.13 0.90 0.73
C PHE A 192 -27.62 -0.55 0.62
N PHE A 193 -28.13 -1.14 1.70
CA PHE A 193 -28.70 -2.48 1.67
C PHE A 193 -30.04 -2.47 0.90
N ASP A 194 -30.85 -1.43 1.06
CA ASP A 194 -32.08 -1.26 0.26
C ASP A 194 -31.82 -1.17 -1.25
N LEU A 195 -30.78 -0.42 -1.66
CA LEU A 195 -30.47 -0.20 -3.08
C LEU A 195 -29.77 -1.37 -3.75
N PHE A 196 -28.88 -2.08 -3.03
CA PHE A 196 -28.01 -3.09 -3.62
C PHE A 196 -28.38 -4.53 -3.21
N GLY A 197 -29.29 -4.71 -2.25
CA GLY A 197 -29.59 -6.00 -1.63
C GLY A 197 -28.46 -6.48 -0.70
N ASP A 198 -28.71 -7.56 0.02
CA ASP A 198 -27.81 -8.04 1.09
C ASP A 198 -26.40 -8.37 0.61
N GLU A 199 -26.27 -9.07 -0.52
CA GLU A 199 -24.97 -9.56 -1.00
C GLU A 199 -24.05 -8.41 -1.48
N SER A 200 -24.57 -7.55 -2.34
CA SER A 200 -23.81 -6.40 -2.86
C SER A 200 -23.70 -5.27 -1.82
N GLY A 201 -24.73 -5.07 -1.01
CA GLY A 201 -24.73 -4.16 0.13
C GLY A 201 -23.67 -4.55 1.17
N PHE A 202 -23.56 -5.84 1.50
CA PHE A 202 -22.51 -6.36 2.38
C PHE A 202 -21.11 -6.16 1.79
N SER A 203 -20.92 -6.47 0.50
CA SER A 203 -19.64 -6.24 -0.17
C SER A 203 -19.21 -4.77 -0.17
N LEU A 204 -20.17 -3.84 -0.33
CA LEU A 204 -19.95 -2.41 -0.21
C LEU A 204 -19.62 -2.02 1.24
N ALA A 205 -20.36 -2.53 2.23
CA ALA A 205 -20.14 -2.26 3.64
C ALA A 205 -18.74 -2.69 4.08
N VAL A 206 -18.31 -3.89 3.69
CA VAL A 206 -16.94 -4.40 3.90
C VAL A 206 -15.90 -3.49 3.23
N PHE A 207 -16.14 -3.07 1.98
CA PHE A 207 -15.26 -2.14 1.29
C PHE A 207 -15.11 -0.81 2.05
N LEU A 208 -16.22 -0.22 2.50
CA LEU A 208 -16.23 1.00 3.29
C LEU A 208 -15.57 0.80 4.67
N GLY A 209 -15.69 -0.40 5.24
CA GLY A 209 -15.02 -0.81 6.47
C GLY A 209 -13.50 -0.64 6.42
N TYR A 210 -12.87 -0.75 5.25
CA TYR A 210 -11.42 -0.49 5.12
C TYR A 210 -11.01 0.93 5.46
N PHE A 211 -11.90 1.91 5.29
CA PHE A 211 -11.63 3.32 5.60
C PHE A 211 -11.89 3.67 7.07
N THR A 212 -12.71 2.89 7.78
CA THR A 212 -13.17 3.19 9.14
C THR A 212 -12.55 2.29 10.20
N ASN A 213 -12.16 1.06 9.88
CA ASN A 213 -11.62 0.09 10.82
C ASN A 213 -10.37 0.62 11.59
N GLY A 214 -9.46 1.27 10.87
CA GLY A 214 -8.26 1.88 11.48
C GLY A 214 -8.56 3.07 12.39
N LEU A 215 -9.65 3.81 12.14
CA LEU A 215 -10.11 4.91 12.98
C LEU A 215 -10.77 4.41 14.27
N TYR A 216 -11.45 3.27 14.21
CA TYR A 216 -11.97 2.64 15.42
C TYR A 216 -10.83 2.22 16.35
N GLY A 217 -9.79 1.54 15.84
CA GLY A 217 -8.59 1.22 16.61
C GLY A 217 -7.89 2.47 17.18
N LEU A 218 -7.84 3.56 16.42
CA LEU A 218 -7.34 4.85 16.91
C LEU A 218 -8.18 5.39 18.08
N SER A 219 -9.51 5.33 17.96
CA SER A 219 -10.42 5.83 19.00
C SER A 219 -10.24 5.08 20.33
N LEU A 220 -10.00 3.78 20.28
CA LEU A 220 -9.69 2.97 21.45
C LEU A 220 -8.31 3.31 22.01
N GLY A 221 -7.31 3.46 21.15
CA GLY A 221 -5.94 3.82 21.53
C GLY A 221 -5.85 5.16 22.27
N LEU A 222 -6.68 6.14 21.94
CA LEU A 222 -6.76 7.44 22.63
C LEU A 222 -7.09 7.32 24.13
N ASN A 223 -7.67 6.19 24.57
CA ASN A 223 -8.04 5.95 25.96
C ASN A 223 -6.95 5.20 26.75
N LEU A 224 -5.86 4.78 26.10
CA LEU A 224 -4.75 4.07 26.76
C LEU A 224 -3.63 5.04 27.18
N PRO A 225 -2.94 4.77 28.30
CA PRO A 225 -1.76 5.55 28.66
C PRO A 225 -0.61 5.28 27.68
N PHE A 226 0.30 6.24 27.52
CA PHE A 226 1.45 6.07 26.65
C PHE A 226 2.48 5.10 27.24
N GLU A 227 2.94 4.16 26.42
CA GLU A 227 4.11 3.33 26.67
C GLU A 227 5.07 3.46 25.48
N TRP A 228 6.33 3.73 25.78
CA TRP A 228 7.30 4.06 24.75
C TRP A 228 7.88 2.80 24.11
N THR A 229 7.78 2.72 22.78
CA THR A 229 8.31 1.60 21.98
C THR A 229 9.69 1.86 21.37
N TYR A 230 10.51 2.70 22.02
CA TYR A 230 11.92 2.92 21.67
C TYR A 230 12.19 3.34 20.21
N PHE A 231 11.26 4.09 19.59
CA PHE A 231 11.32 4.55 18.19
C PHE A 231 11.19 3.46 17.11
N VAL A 232 10.72 2.26 17.47
CA VAL A 232 10.57 1.14 16.54
C VAL A 232 9.14 0.59 16.49
N GLY A 233 8.26 1.02 17.39
CA GLY A 233 6.87 0.58 17.45
C GLY A 233 5.94 1.23 16.42
N ASN A 234 6.38 2.26 15.70
CA ASN A 234 5.65 2.85 14.58
C ASN A 234 5.51 1.91 13.37
N SER A 235 6.18 0.76 13.39
CA SER A 235 6.26 -0.17 12.27
C SER A 235 6.34 -1.61 12.76
N TYR A 236 5.31 -2.41 12.42
CA TYR A 236 5.29 -3.84 12.70
C TYR A 236 6.55 -4.56 12.20
N SER A 237 6.97 -4.27 10.97
CA SER A 237 8.15 -4.92 10.38
C SER A 237 9.45 -4.51 11.09
N LEU A 238 9.58 -3.23 11.47
CA LEU A 238 10.76 -2.74 12.18
C LEU A 238 10.84 -3.31 13.59
N THR A 239 9.73 -3.28 14.32
CA THR A 239 9.57 -3.93 15.63
C THR A 239 10.04 -5.38 15.55
N ARG A 240 9.52 -6.14 14.58
CA ARG A 240 9.87 -7.57 14.44
C ARG A 240 11.35 -7.80 14.16
N ILE A 241 11.99 -6.97 13.34
CA ILE A 241 13.43 -7.07 13.07
C ILE A 241 14.23 -6.87 14.36
N VAL A 242 13.89 -5.84 15.15
CA VAL A 242 14.59 -5.55 16.39
C VAL A 242 14.42 -6.69 17.40
N GLU A 243 13.21 -7.22 17.55
CA GLU A 243 12.95 -8.37 18.43
C GLU A 243 13.71 -9.63 18.01
N ILE A 244 13.85 -9.88 16.70
CA ILE A 244 14.68 -10.99 16.20
C ILE A 244 16.16 -10.76 16.55
N ILE A 245 16.66 -9.52 16.46
CA ILE A 245 18.06 -9.19 16.79
C ILE A 245 18.31 -9.33 18.30
N LEU A 246 17.34 -8.97 19.12
CA LEU A 246 17.42 -9.05 20.59
C LEU A 246 17.17 -10.47 21.12
N ASP A 247 16.67 -11.39 20.29
CA ASP A 247 16.19 -12.72 20.69
C ASP A 247 15.08 -12.68 21.76
N GLU A 248 14.29 -11.60 21.75
CA GLU A 248 13.23 -11.33 22.73
C GLU A 248 11.91 -11.08 21.99
N PRO A 249 11.13 -12.14 21.69
CA PRO A 249 9.89 -12.00 20.93
C PRO A 249 8.86 -11.19 21.72
N ARG A 250 8.17 -10.29 21.02
CA ARG A 250 7.06 -9.46 21.55
C ARG A 250 7.42 -8.41 22.61
N VAL A 251 8.67 -8.33 23.06
CA VAL A 251 9.11 -7.37 24.09
C VAL A 251 8.82 -5.91 23.72
N ILE A 252 8.74 -5.59 22.42
CA ILE A 252 8.39 -4.26 21.93
C ILE A 252 6.99 -4.25 21.33
N ALA A 253 6.60 -5.29 20.60
CA ALA A 253 5.31 -5.37 19.93
C ALA A 253 4.14 -5.23 20.92
N ASP A 254 4.27 -5.83 22.11
CA ASP A 254 3.22 -5.78 23.14
C ASP A 254 3.08 -4.39 23.80
N LEU A 255 4.09 -3.53 23.68
CA LEU A 255 4.03 -2.13 24.15
C LEU A 255 3.30 -1.20 23.16
N THR A 256 3.09 -1.63 21.91
CA THR A 256 2.48 -0.78 20.87
C THR A 256 1.00 -0.54 21.15
N TYR A 257 0.47 0.63 20.76
CA TYR A 257 -0.97 0.90 20.88
C TYR A 257 -1.84 -0.18 20.20
N PRO A 258 -1.55 -0.63 18.95
CA PRO A 258 -2.31 -1.70 18.31
C PRO A 258 -2.37 -3.01 19.11
N ALA A 259 -1.29 -3.40 19.79
CA ALA A 259 -1.28 -4.61 20.60
C ALA A 259 -2.10 -4.43 21.89
N ARG A 260 -1.88 -3.32 22.59
CA ARG A 260 -2.57 -3.01 23.86
C ARG A 260 -4.05 -2.73 23.70
N VAL A 261 -4.45 -2.10 22.59
CA VAL A 261 -5.86 -1.97 22.20
C VAL A 261 -6.50 -3.36 22.03
N GLY A 262 -5.75 -4.30 21.45
CA GLY A 262 -6.15 -5.69 21.34
C GLY A 262 -6.34 -6.38 22.68
N GLU A 263 -5.42 -6.17 23.62
CA GLU A 263 -5.45 -6.76 24.95
C GLU A 263 -6.60 -6.21 25.81
N VAL A 264 -6.78 -4.88 25.83
CA VAL A 264 -7.75 -4.21 26.71
C VAL A 264 -9.17 -4.25 26.15
N TYR A 265 -9.32 -4.04 24.84
CA TYR A 265 -10.64 -3.88 24.19
C TYR A 265 -11.00 -5.03 23.25
N GLY A 266 -10.12 -6.00 23.05
CA GLY A 266 -10.33 -7.10 22.10
C GLY A 266 -10.09 -6.73 20.63
N TRP A 267 -9.85 -5.46 20.28
CA TRP A 267 -9.60 -5.03 18.89
C TRP A 267 -8.15 -5.29 18.45
N SER A 268 -7.86 -6.58 18.29
CA SER A 268 -6.50 -7.11 18.09
C SER A 268 -5.79 -6.60 16.83
N ALA A 269 -4.47 -6.82 16.77
CA ALA A 269 -3.64 -6.51 15.61
C ALA A 269 -4.03 -7.26 14.32
N SER A 270 -4.97 -8.23 14.39
CA SER A 270 -5.58 -8.85 13.20
C SER A 270 -6.36 -7.82 12.36
N LYS A 271 -6.86 -6.76 13.01
CA LYS A 271 -7.52 -5.62 12.39
C LYS A 271 -6.51 -4.55 11.98
N TRP A 272 -6.96 -3.62 11.16
CA TRP A 272 -6.13 -2.51 10.76
C TRP A 272 -6.16 -1.43 11.85
N HIS A 273 -5.03 -0.79 12.04
CA HIS A 273 -4.85 0.31 12.97
C HIS A 273 -4.25 1.46 12.19
N SER A 274 -4.83 2.65 12.30
CA SER A 274 -4.39 3.84 11.55
C SER A 274 -2.89 4.10 11.70
N LEU A 275 -2.30 4.76 10.71
CA LEU A 275 -0.93 5.29 10.77
C LEU A 275 -0.67 6.06 12.09
N TYR A 276 -1.68 6.82 12.55
CA TYR A 276 -1.58 7.65 13.74
C TYR A 276 -1.44 6.82 15.02
N ALA A 277 -2.17 5.70 15.13
CA ALA A 277 -2.03 4.79 16.27
C ALA A 277 -0.64 4.12 16.30
N TRP A 278 -0.12 3.71 15.13
CA TRP A 278 1.23 3.20 15.02
C TRP A 278 2.27 4.25 15.45
N MET A 279 2.24 5.44 14.86
CA MET A 279 3.18 6.51 15.19
C MET A 279 3.12 6.94 16.65
N ALA A 280 1.92 6.96 17.26
CA ALA A 280 1.75 7.34 18.65
C ALA A 280 2.51 6.42 19.62
N SER A 281 2.79 5.16 19.23
CA SER A 281 3.53 4.22 20.06
C SER A 281 4.96 4.73 20.37
N ASP A 282 5.53 5.54 19.49
CA ASP A 282 6.87 6.10 19.70
C ASP A 282 6.87 7.53 20.24
N VAL A 283 5.81 8.32 20.00
CA VAL A 283 5.84 9.77 20.26
C VAL A 283 4.62 10.34 20.96
N THR A 284 3.71 9.52 21.48
CA THR A 284 2.38 9.93 21.99
C THR A 284 1.46 10.49 20.90
N PHE A 285 0.16 10.61 21.17
CA PHE A 285 -0.78 11.28 20.25
C PHE A 285 -0.47 12.77 20.05
N TYR A 286 0.05 13.46 21.07
CA TYR A 286 0.47 14.85 20.93
C TYR A 286 1.69 14.99 19.99
N GLY A 287 2.67 14.08 20.12
CA GLY A 287 3.81 14.05 19.20
C GLY A 287 3.39 13.72 17.77
N VAL A 288 2.37 12.88 17.58
CA VAL A 288 1.80 12.62 16.24
C VAL A 288 1.30 13.90 15.58
N VAL A 289 0.66 14.82 16.30
CA VAL A 289 0.24 16.11 15.74
C VAL A 289 1.43 16.92 15.24
N VAL A 290 2.52 16.98 16.03
CA VAL A 290 3.75 17.69 15.64
C VAL A 290 4.39 17.04 14.41
N ILE A 291 4.52 15.71 14.39
CA ILE A 291 5.10 15.00 13.24
C ILE A 291 4.21 15.14 12.00
N ALA A 292 2.88 15.10 12.15
CA ALA A 292 1.96 15.30 11.04
C ALA A 292 2.09 16.71 10.43
N GLY A 293 2.26 17.73 11.27
CA GLY A 293 2.54 19.09 10.81
C GLY A 293 3.86 19.18 10.03
N PHE A 294 4.93 18.58 10.56
CA PHE A 294 6.22 18.52 9.88
C PHE A 294 6.15 17.72 8.56
N PHE A 295 5.45 16.60 8.58
CA PHE A 295 5.19 15.78 7.39
C PHE A 295 4.44 16.58 6.33
N GLY A 296 3.39 17.33 6.71
CA GLY A 296 2.64 18.20 5.80
C GLY A 296 3.53 19.25 5.13
N PHE A 297 4.44 19.87 5.90
CA PHE A 297 5.44 20.78 5.35
C PHE A 297 6.36 20.08 4.33
N LEU A 298 6.96 18.93 4.69
CA LEU A 298 7.83 18.17 3.79
C LEU A 298 7.10 17.70 2.54
N TYR A 299 5.86 17.24 2.68
CA TYR A 299 4.99 16.78 1.60
C TYR A 299 4.70 17.92 0.61
N GLY A 300 4.35 19.12 1.10
CA GLY A 300 4.16 20.30 0.26
C GLY A 300 5.43 20.72 -0.49
N ARG A 301 6.59 20.65 0.17
CA ARG A 301 7.89 20.91 -0.49
C ARG A 301 8.18 19.86 -1.58
N LEU A 302 7.96 18.58 -1.29
CA LEU A 302 8.13 17.49 -2.25
C LEU A 302 7.19 17.63 -3.44
N TRP A 303 5.95 18.07 -3.24
CA TRP A 303 5.01 18.34 -4.32
C TRP A 303 5.57 19.39 -5.29
N ILE A 304 6.00 20.55 -4.79
CA ILE A 304 6.58 21.63 -5.60
C ILE A 304 7.80 21.13 -6.37
N MET A 305 8.70 20.41 -5.68
CA MET A 305 9.89 19.83 -6.30
C MET A 305 9.55 18.81 -7.39
N SER A 306 8.50 18.02 -7.18
CA SER A 306 8.00 17.04 -8.13
C SER A 306 7.42 17.72 -9.36
N ILE A 307 6.65 18.80 -9.23
CA ILE A 307 6.15 19.55 -10.40
C ILE A 307 7.35 20.09 -11.21
N ASN A 308 8.29 20.72 -10.52
CA ASN A 308 9.44 21.40 -11.13
C ASN A 308 10.58 20.44 -11.54
N SER A 309 10.44 19.13 -11.34
CA SER A 309 11.46 18.12 -11.66
C SER A 309 12.86 18.41 -11.08
N THR A 310 12.95 19.11 -9.95
CA THR A 310 14.25 19.61 -9.45
C THR A 310 15.16 18.50 -8.94
N ARG A 311 14.58 17.37 -8.52
CA ARG A 311 15.31 16.18 -8.06
C ARG A 311 14.68 14.91 -8.62
N LEU A 312 15.53 13.92 -8.94
CA LEU A 312 15.13 12.63 -9.48
C LEU A 312 14.13 11.88 -8.58
N ALA A 313 14.41 11.83 -7.27
CA ALA A 313 13.57 11.09 -6.33
C ALA A 313 12.28 11.82 -5.96
N SER A 314 12.15 13.13 -6.24
CA SER A 314 11.05 13.94 -5.72
C SER A 314 9.68 13.40 -6.13
N GLY A 315 9.48 13.13 -7.42
CA GLY A 315 8.24 12.59 -7.97
C GLY A 315 7.88 11.21 -7.42
N PRO A 316 8.76 10.20 -7.55
CA PRO A 316 8.51 8.87 -7.00
C PRO A 316 8.29 8.87 -5.48
N LEU A 317 9.06 9.67 -4.72
CA LEU A 317 8.89 9.80 -3.27
C LEU A 317 7.55 10.44 -2.93
N PHE A 318 7.18 11.53 -3.60
CA PHE A 318 5.87 12.15 -3.43
C PHE A 318 4.74 11.15 -3.75
N ALA A 319 4.90 10.36 -4.81
CA ALA A 319 3.90 9.35 -5.17
C ALA A 319 3.74 8.28 -4.09
N MET A 320 4.85 7.79 -3.54
CA MET A 320 4.85 6.85 -2.44
C MET A 320 4.25 7.46 -1.16
N LEU A 321 4.61 8.68 -0.80
CA LEU A 321 4.04 9.37 0.37
C LEU A 321 2.53 9.61 0.21
N THR A 322 2.07 9.91 -1.00
CA THR A 322 0.63 10.04 -1.29
C THR A 322 -0.07 8.70 -1.08
N LEU A 323 0.53 7.57 -1.49
CA LEU A 323 0.00 6.25 -1.17
C LEU A 323 -0.12 6.04 0.35
N GLY A 324 0.91 6.42 1.10
CA GLY A 324 0.86 6.39 2.57
C GLY A 324 -0.27 7.23 3.16
N LEU A 325 -0.46 8.45 2.65
CA LEU A 325 -1.53 9.34 3.08
C LEU A 325 -2.92 8.81 2.73
N THR A 326 -3.12 8.26 1.53
CA THR A 326 -4.40 7.69 1.11
C THR A 326 -4.86 6.59 2.07
N PHE A 327 -3.93 5.82 2.60
CA PHE A 327 -4.21 4.74 3.55
C PHE A 327 -4.01 5.14 5.01
N SER A 328 -3.64 6.38 5.36
CA SER A 328 -3.21 6.72 6.72
C SER A 328 -4.29 6.50 7.79
N LEU A 329 -5.56 6.69 7.44
CA LEU A 329 -6.69 6.43 8.34
C LEU A 329 -6.95 4.94 8.53
N ALA A 330 -6.61 4.14 7.52
CA ALA A 330 -6.81 2.70 7.50
C ALA A 330 -5.63 1.98 8.16
N ASN A 331 -4.40 2.21 7.70
CA ASN A 331 -3.19 1.52 8.15
C ASN A 331 -1.91 2.37 7.96
N ASN A 332 -0.76 1.87 8.43
CA ASN A 332 0.55 2.42 8.08
C ASN A 332 1.12 1.75 6.81
N GLN A 333 0.56 2.03 5.64
CA GLN A 333 0.95 1.35 4.39
C GLN A 333 2.44 1.47 4.04
N LEU A 334 3.08 2.57 4.43
CA LEU A 334 4.50 2.85 4.16
C LEU A 334 5.43 1.99 4.99
N MET A 335 5.04 1.64 6.21
CA MET A 335 5.91 0.91 7.13
C MET A 335 5.34 -0.44 7.57
N HIS A 336 4.21 -0.87 7.00
CA HIS A 336 3.62 -2.15 7.32
C HIS A 336 4.54 -3.32 6.92
N GLY A 337 5.08 -3.30 5.70
CA GLY A 337 5.97 -4.32 5.16
C GLY A 337 7.40 -3.83 4.99
N LEU A 338 8.38 -4.71 5.22
CA LEU A 338 9.79 -4.39 5.06
C LEU A 338 10.14 -3.88 3.66
N SER A 339 9.49 -4.39 2.60
CA SER A 339 9.72 -3.88 1.24
C SER A 339 9.31 -2.42 1.05
N SER A 340 8.22 -1.99 1.70
CA SER A 340 7.82 -0.58 1.70
C SER A 340 8.81 0.28 2.48
N ILE A 341 9.30 -0.18 3.63
CA ILE A 341 10.31 0.54 4.43
C ILE A 341 11.58 0.75 3.61
N LEU A 342 12.11 -0.32 3.00
CA LEU A 342 13.31 -0.26 2.18
C LEU A 342 13.12 0.66 0.96
N GLY A 343 11.94 0.60 0.33
CA GLY A 343 11.59 1.51 -0.77
C GLY A 343 11.56 2.98 -0.34
N LEU A 344 10.96 3.27 0.81
CA LEU A 344 10.91 4.61 1.38
C LEU A 344 12.31 5.13 1.72
N MET A 345 13.11 4.31 2.40
CA MET A 345 14.50 4.64 2.75
C MET A 345 15.33 4.89 1.50
N PHE A 346 15.23 4.04 0.48
CA PHE A 346 15.94 4.22 -0.78
C PHE A 346 15.59 5.57 -1.44
N LEU A 347 14.30 5.90 -1.53
CA LEU A 347 13.84 7.17 -2.12
C LEU A 347 14.27 8.38 -1.28
N ALA A 348 14.21 8.29 0.04
CA ALA A 348 14.66 9.35 0.94
C ALA A 348 16.17 9.58 0.83
N LEU A 349 16.98 8.52 0.83
CA LEU A 349 18.43 8.61 0.65
C LEU A 349 18.79 9.17 -0.73
N LEU A 350 18.09 8.72 -1.79
CA LEU A 350 18.29 9.25 -3.14
C LEU A 350 17.93 10.74 -3.23
N MET A 351 16.89 11.16 -2.51
CA MET A 351 16.47 12.55 -2.41
C MET A 351 17.55 13.42 -1.74
N LEU A 352 18.23 12.91 -0.71
CA LEU A 352 19.27 13.62 0.03
C LEU A 352 20.62 13.68 -0.72
N THR A 353 20.99 12.59 -1.39
CA THR A 353 22.33 12.41 -1.99
C THR A 353 22.46 13.00 -3.40
N ILE A 354 21.40 12.98 -4.21
CA ILE A 354 21.45 13.52 -5.56
C ILE A 354 21.21 15.02 -5.54
N LYS A 355 22.27 15.78 -5.89
CA LYS A 355 22.21 17.25 -6.00
C LYS A 355 21.07 17.69 -6.92
N PRO A 356 20.42 18.83 -6.61
CA PRO A 356 19.40 19.41 -7.48
C PRO A 356 19.90 19.53 -8.92
N VAL A 357 19.06 19.17 -9.87
CA VAL A 357 19.29 19.53 -11.26
C VAL A 357 19.09 21.03 -11.32
N LYS A 358 20.19 21.81 -11.42
CA LYS A 358 20.09 23.24 -11.71
C LYS A 358 19.44 23.38 -13.09
N GLU A 359 18.14 23.61 -13.14
CA GLU A 359 17.53 24.24 -14.29
C GLU A 359 18.14 25.64 -14.37
N LYS A 360 18.89 25.92 -15.45
CA LYS A 360 18.92 27.29 -15.95
C LYS A 360 17.46 27.57 -16.30
N LEU A 361 16.75 28.25 -15.41
CA LEU A 361 15.46 28.86 -15.68
C LEU A 361 15.65 29.66 -16.97
N ARG A 362 15.22 29.08 -18.09
CA ARG A 362 14.97 29.87 -19.29
C ARG A 362 13.66 30.59 -18.98
N GLY A 363 13.76 31.91 -18.92
CA GLY A 363 12.68 32.83 -18.55
C GLY A 363 11.43 32.67 -19.40
#